data_AF-A0A0B6YTX6-F1
#
_entry.id   AF-A0A0B6YTX6-F1
#
_cell.length_a   1.000
_cell.length_b   1.000
_cell.length_c   1.000
_cell.angle_alpha   90.00
_cell.angle_beta   90.00
_cell.angle_gamma   90.00
#
_symmetry.space_group_name_H-M   'P 1'
#
loop_
_entity.id
_entity.type
_entity.pdbx_description
1 polymer ?
#
loop_
_entity_poly.entity_id
_entity_poly.type
_entity_poly.pdbx_seq_one_letter_code
_entity_poly.pdbx_strand_id
1 'polypeptide(L)'
;SDENESLGGGRLNSNHRQDDAIDESVDERLRGIEPKMIELINNEIMDHGTPVLWSDIAGLEFAKKTIKEIVVWPMLRPDIFTGLRGPPKGLLLFGPPGT
;
A
#
# COMPACT_ATOMS: atom_id res chain seq x y z
N SER A 1 -14.60 31.42 -49.64
CA SER A 1 -14.17 30.08 -49.22
C SER A 1 -12.95 30.26 -48.35
N ASP A 2 -13.01 29.69 -47.15
CA ASP A 2 -12.06 29.77 -46.01
C ASP A 2 -12.13 31.14 -45.27
N GLU A 3 -13.05 31.37 -44.33
CA GLU A 3 -13.30 30.81 -42.98
C GLU A 3 -12.26 31.18 -41.88
N ASN A 4 -12.80 31.80 -40.81
CA ASN A 4 -12.31 31.98 -39.42
C ASN A 4 -11.15 32.95 -39.11
N GLU A 5 -11.14 33.75 -38.03
CA GLU A 5 -12.03 33.96 -36.87
C GLU A 5 -11.57 35.28 -36.20
N SER A 6 -12.45 36.26 -35.94
CA SER A 6 -13.19 36.51 -34.68
C SER A 6 -12.37 36.98 -33.46
N LEU A 7 -12.97 37.94 -32.78
CA LEU A 7 -12.48 38.81 -31.71
C LEU A 7 -12.48 38.14 -30.33
N GLY A 8 -11.68 38.70 -29.42
CA GLY A 8 -12.16 39.08 -28.09
C GLY A 8 -11.85 38.16 -26.91
N GLY A 9 -11.17 38.75 -25.92
CA GLY A 9 -11.64 38.74 -24.54
C GLY A 9 -11.28 37.55 -23.63
N GLY A 10 -10.52 37.87 -22.57
CA GLY A 10 -10.97 37.56 -21.22
C GLY A 10 -10.46 36.30 -20.54
N ARG A 11 -9.72 36.55 -19.45
CA ARG A 11 -9.77 35.88 -18.13
C ARG A 11 -9.22 34.45 -18.01
N LEU A 12 -8.24 34.35 -17.09
CA LEU A 12 -8.01 33.32 -16.07
C LEU A 12 -8.29 31.86 -16.47
N ASN A 13 -7.26 31.02 -16.41
CA ASN A 13 -7.50 29.64 -16.00
C ASN A 13 -6.40 29.11 -15.07
N SER A 14 -6.71 29.17 -13.78
CA SER A 14 -6.20 28.31 -12.74
C SER A 14 -6.68 26.87 -12.97
N ASN A 15 -5.77 25.91 -13.15
CA ASN A 15 -6.06 24.49 -12.99
C ASN A 15 -4.89 23.90 -12.17
N HIS A 16 -5.00 23.80 -10.84
CA HIS A 16 -5.76 22.77 -10.13
C HIS A 16 -5.20 21.36 -10.44
N ARG A 17 -4.17 20.98 -9.68
CA ARG A 17 -3.93 19.58 -9.33
C ARG A 17 -4.33 19.44 -7.86
N GLN A 18 -5.59 19.09 -7.70
CA GLN A 18 -6.14 18.58 -6.47
C GLN A 18 -5.99 17.06 -6.55
N ASP A 19 -5.01 16.52 -5.84
CA ASP A 19 -4.79 15.10 -5.52
C ASP A 19 -3.82 15.15 -4.31
N ASP A 20 -4.11 14.78 -3.07
CA ASP A 20 -5.22 14.06 -2.45
C ASP A 20 -5.57 14.78 -1.14
N ALA A 21 -6.81 15.25 -1.00
CA ALA A 21 -7.35 15.52 0.32
C ALA A 21 -7.53 14.17 0.99
N ILE A 22 -6.60 13.80 1.88
CA ILE A 22 -6.80 12.68 2.79
C ILE A 22 -8.05 13.04 3.60
N ASP A 23 -9.15 12.36 3.32
CA ASP A 23 -10.33 12.38 4.18
C ASP A 23 -9.90 11.80 5.53
N GLU A 24 -9.49 12.66 6.47
CA GLU A 24 -9.19 12.27 7.86
C GLU A 24 -10.49 11.99 8.62
N SER A 25 -11.31 11.08 8.10
CA SER A 25 -12.19 10.31 8.94
C SER A 25 -11.31 9.28 9.66
N VAL A 26 -10.82 9.64 10.85
CA VAL A 26 -10.13 8.68 11.73
C VAL A 26 -11.01 7.44 11.82
N ASP A 27 -10.48 6.31 11.36
CA ASP A 27 -11.18 5.04 11.32
C ASP A 27 -11.91 4.82 12.65
N GLU A 28 -13.22 4.55 12.59
CA GLU A 28 -14.06 4.37 13.77
C GLU A 28 -13.50 3.30 14.73
N ARG A 29 -12.73 2.34 14.22
CA ARG A 29 -12.03 1.31 14.99
C ARG A 29 -10.88 1.84 15.84
N LEU A 30 -10.36 3.03 15.54
CA LEU A 30 -9.27 3.67 16.25
C LEU A 30 -9.76 4.68 17.31
N ARG A 31 -11.08 4.84 17.47
CA ARG A 31 -11.65 5.67 18.54
C ARG A 31 -11.17 5.19 19.91
N GLY A 32 -10.53 6.08 20.66
CA GLY A 32 -9.96 5.80 21.99
C GLY A 32 -8.44 5.62 21.99
N ILE A 33 -7.79 5.62 20.82
CA ILE A 33 -6.33 5.75 20.71
C ILE A 33 -5.98 7.24 20.59
N GLU A 34 -4.91 7.66 21.26
CA GLU A 34 -4.43 9.05 21.19
C GLU A 34 -4.13 9.42 19.72
N PRO A 35 -4.67 10.53 19.18
CA PRO A 35 -4.46 10.92 17.79
C PRO A 35 -2.98 11.01 17.40
N LYS A 36 -2.14 11.51 18.31
CA LYS A 36 -0.71 11.62 18.11
C LYS A 36 -0.02 10.26 17.93
N MET A 37 -0.51 9.21 18.59
CA MET A 37 0.01 7.84 18.42
C MET A 37 -0.32 7.29 17.03
N ILE A 38 -1.54 7.56 16.55
CA ILE A 38 -1.97 7.15 15.21
C ILE A 38 -1.10 7.84 14.16
N GLU A 39 -0.91 9.16 14.30
CA GLU A 39 -0.05 9.94 13.42
C GLU A 39 1.40 9.43 13.42
N LEU A 40 1.97 9.15 14.59
CA LEU A 40 3.34 8.63 14.69
C LEU A 40 3.48 7.26 14.01
N ILE A 41 2.52 6.35 14.20
CA ILE A 41 2.53 5.03 13.53
C ILE A 41 2.41 5.21 12.01
N ASN A 42 1.49 6.06 11.55
CA ASN A 42 1.28 6.30 10.12
C ASN A 42 2.50 6.93 9.44
N ASN A 43 3.21 7.82 10.13
CA ASN A 43 4.32 8.57 9.56
C ASN A 43 5.67 7.84 9.69
N GLU A 44 5.91 7.13 10.80
CA GLU A 44 7.23 6.55 11.10
C GLU A 44 7.30 5.02 10.92
N ILE A 45 6.18 4.30 11.04
CA ILE A 45 6.18 2.82 11.06
C ILE A 45 5.62 2.22 9.77
N MET A 46 4.59 2.86 9.19
CA MET A 46 4.03 2.43 7.92
C MET A 46 5.03 2.71 6.80
N ASP A 47 5.44 1.67 6.08
CA ASP A 47 6.35 1.81 4.94
C ASP A 47 5.57 2.33 3.71
N HIS A 48 5.97 3.50 3.23
CA HIS A 48 5.45 4.14 2.00
C HIS A 48 6.47 4.08 0.85
N GLY A 49 7.51 3.26 0.98
CA GLY A 49 8.58 3.08 0.01
C GLY A 49 8.19 2.31 -1.25
N THR A 50 9.17 2.10 -2.13
CA THR A 50 8.98 1.34 -3.36
C THR A 50 8.67 -0.13 -3.05
N PRO A 51 7.64 -0.73 -3.68
CA PRO A 51 7.33 -2.15 -3.49
C PRO A 51 8.51 -3.06 -3.84
N VAL A 52 8.79 -4.04 -3.00
CA VAL A 52 9.83 -5.07 -3.23
C VAL A 52 9.24 -6.26 -3.99
N LEU A 53 9.87 -6.65 -5.09
CA LEU A 53 9.45 -7.81 -5.89
C LEU A 53 10.22 -9.08 -5.49
N TRP A 54 9.63 -10.25 -5.80
CA TRP A 54 10.30 -11.55 -5.60
C TRP A 54 11.59 -11.71 -6.41
N SER A 55 11.73 -10.95 -7.51
CA SER A 55 12.92 -10.89 -8.35
C SER A 55 14.08 -10.13 -7.71
N ASP A 56 13.77 -9.23 -6.77
CA ASP A 56 14.76 -8.33 -6.17
C ASP A 56 15.51 -9.02 -5.02
N ILE A 57 14.98 -10.14 -4.55
CA ILE A 57 15.59 -11.00 -3.54
C ILE A 57 16.40 -12.07 -4.27
N ALA A 58 17.72 -12.14 -4.07
CA ALA A 58 18.54 -13.19 -4.66
C ALA A 58 18.50 -14.48 -3.82
N GLY A 59 18.44 -15.65 -4.47
CA GLY A 59 18.47 -16.95 -3.79
C GLY A 59 17.23 -17.24 -2.92
N LEU A 60 17.41 -18.00 -1.83
CA LEU A 60 16.35 -18.35 -0.86
C LEU A 60 15.09 -18.99 -1.48
N GLU A 61 15.24 -19.73 -2.57
CA GLU A 61 14.11 -20.27 -3.34
C GLU A 61 13.15 -21.11 -2.51
N PHE A 62 13.68 -21.89 -1.56
CA PHE A 62 12.85 -22.65 -0.63
C PHE A 62 12.01 -21.75 0.28
N ALA A 63 12.60 -20.69 0.85
CA ALA A 63 11.90 -19.76 1.73
C ALA A 63 10.85 -18.96 0.95
N LYS A 64 11.20 -18.43 -0.23
CA LYS A 64 10.26 -17.72 -1.11
C LYS A 64 9.06 -18.59 -1.47
N LYS A 65 9.30 -19.84 -1.89
CA LYS A 65 8.24 -20.78 -2.22
C LYS A 65 7.34 -21.03 -1.01
N THR A 66 7.93 -21.33 0.14
CA THR A 66 7.19 -21.59 1.38
C THR A 66 6.31 -20.39 1.77
N ILE A 67 6.85 -19.18 1.76
CA ILE A 67 6.10 -17.96 2.11
C ILE A 67 4.95 -17.72 1.11
N LYS A 68 5.18 -17.92 -0.19
CA LYS A 68 4.11 -17.81 -1.20
C LYS A 68 2.96 -18.77 -0.90
N GLU A 69 3.28 -20.02 -0.56
CA GLU A 69 2.28 -21.06 -0.32
C GLU A 69 1.50 -20.85 0.99
N ILE A 70 2.18 -20.48 2.08
CA ILE A 70 1.56 -20.43 3.42
C ILE A 70 1.06 -19.04 3.83
N VAL A 71 1.54 -17.97 3.19
CA VAL A 71 1.17 -16.59 3.53
C VAL A 71 0.44 -15.94 2.35
N VAL A 72 1.08 -15.85 1.19
CA VAL A 72 0.54 -15.06 0.07
C VAL A 72 -0.75 -15.66 -0.48
N TRP A 73 -0.78 -16.96 -0.77
CA TRP A 73 -2.00 -17.60 -1.30
C TRP A 73 -3.18 -17.56 -0.33
N PRO A 74 -3.02 -17.87 0.98
CA PRO A 74 -4.11 -17.69 1.93
C PRO A 74 -4.62 -16.25 2.04
N MET A 75 -3.74 -15.25 1.93
CA MET A 75 -4.15 -13.84 1.91
C MET A 75 -4.91 -13.46 0.63
N LEU A 76 -4.51 -13.99 -0.53
CA LEU A 76 -5.16 -13.71 -1.81
C LEU A 76 -6.46 -14.49 -2.02
N ARG A 77 -6.57 -15.68 -1.42
CA ARG A 77 -7.70 -16.62 -1.61
C ARG A 77 -8.25 -17.12 -0.27
N PRO A 78 -8.77 -16.22 0.59
CA PRO A 78 -9.32 -16.60 1.88
C PRO A 78 -10.57 -17.48 1.78
N ASP A 79 -11.20 -17.54 0.60
CA ASP A 79 -12.38 -18.35 0.31
C ASP A 79 -12.11 -19.87 0.37
N ILE A 80 -10.90 -20.30 0.02
CA ILE A 80 -10.50 -21.72 0.02
C ILE A 80 -9.48 -22.04 1.12
N PHE A 81 -8.72 -21.04 1.58
CA PHE A 81 -7.75 -21.16 2.66
C PHE A 81 -8.39 -20.78 4.00
N THR A 82 -9.35 -21.59 4.45
CA THR A 82 -10.08 -21.37 5.71
C THR A 82 -9.59 -22.26 6.85
N GLY A 83 -9.85 -21.85 8.10
CA GLY A 83 -9.53 -22.65 9.28
C GLY A 83 -8.03 -22.91 9.42
N LEU A 84 -7.63 -24.18 9.50
CA LEU A 84 -6.23 -24.59 9.62
C LEU A 84 -5.36 -24.29 8.38
N ARG A 85 -6.00 -23.97 7.25
CA ARG A 85 -5.31 -23.56 6.01
C ARG A 85 -5.18 -22.05 5.87
N GLY A 86 -5.70 -21.28 6.83
CA GLY A 86 -5.51 -19.84 6.86
C GLY A 86 -4.04 -19.45 7.07
N PRO A 87 -3.70 -18.17 6.84
CA PRO A 87 -2.34 -17.70 7.03
C PRO A 87 -1.91 -17.86 8.51
N PRO A 88 -0.63 -18.17 8.77
CA PRO A 88 -0.11 -18.25 10.13
C PRO A 88 -0.15 -16.87 10.80
N LYS A 89 -0.28 -16.85 12.13
CA LYS A 89 -0.29 -15.60 12.91
C LYS A 89 1.08 -14.92 13.01
N GLY A 90 2.15 -15.65 12.72
CA GLY A 90 3.51 -15.15 12.80
C GLY A 90 4.47 -16.08 12.08
N LEU A 91 5.58 -15.52 11.61
CA LEU A 91 6.63 -16.22 10.90
C LEU A 91 7.99 -15.77 11.48
N LEU A 92 8.88 -16.72 11.73
CA LEU A 92 10.22 -16.44 12.25
C LEU A 92 11.23 -16.59 11.11
N LEU A 93 11.90 -15.50 10.76
CA LEU A 93 13.05 -15.49 9.86
C LEU A 93 14.33 -15.40 10.70
N PHE A 94 15.31 -16.26 10.43
CA PHE A 94 16.59 -16.26 11.16
C PHE A 94 17.75 -16.53 10.20
N GLY A 95 18.89 -15.91 10.47
CA GLY A 95 20.09 -15.99 9.64
C GLY A 95 21.18 -15.02 10.14
N PRO A 96 22.42 -15.11 9.61
CA PRO A 96 23.45 -14.11 9.87
C PRO A 96 23.02 -12.73 9.32
N PRO A 97 23.49 -11.62 9.90
CA PRO A 97 23.10 -10.29 9.43
C PRO A 97 23.44 -10.08 7.95
N GLY A 98 22.47 -9.60 7.17
CA GLY A 98 22.62 -9.36 5.73
C GLY A 98 22.27 -10.55 4.83
N THR A 99 21.46 -11.51 5.30
CA THR A 99 20.83 -12.54 4.43
C THR A 99 19.56 -12.06 3.76
#